data_AF-F8P6H8-F1
#
_entry.id   AF-F8P6H8-F1
#
_cell.length_a   1.000
_cell.length_b   1.000
_cell.length_c   1.000
_cell.angle_alpha   90.00
_cell.angle_beta   90.00
_cell.angle_gamma   90.00
#
_symmetry.space_group_name_H-M   'P 1'
#
loop_
_entity.id
_entity.type
_entity.pdbx_description
1 polymer ?
#
loop_
_entity_poly.entity_id
_entity_poly.type
_entity_poly.pdbx_seq_one_letter_code
_entity_poly.pdbx_strand_id
1 'polypeptide(L)'
;MFSHLLTTIILSIGFRAVTVVAQSATAYCDSTSGICYAGYTDPTLNITVGLVLPPLSTGTTPNATEFVAELIAPASYGWTGLSVGGTMADSLLFTMWPYNGEVIFGPRWTSGYVQPLPYSGPIITMLPDTMVNSTHIKASFRCQNCTTWNGGALGSGDLSGFQLIAYVASDDTPVDDPSNVASNFTEHDQMNFFGLDLSISHSTNYSTYIGTTGTSPSEPTQTEYGQCGGTGWTGPTVCVTGTDCTEVSPPYYSQCL
;
A
#
# COMPACT_ATOMS: atom_id res chain seq x y z
N MET A 1 -4.16 -79.77 -28.65
CA MET A 1 -3.48 -79.29 -27.43
C MET A 1 -2.11 -78.80 -27.87
N PHE A 2 -1.68 -77.54 -27.83
CA PHE A 2 -2.20 -76.27 -27.32
C PHE A 2 -1.65 -75.15 -28.24
N SER A 3 -2.43 -74.08 -28.43
CA SER A 3 -2.09 -72.87 -29.18
C SER A 3 -1.29 -71.92 -28.29
N HIS A 4 -0.13 -71.44 -28.74
CA HIS A 4 0.61 -70.34 -28.09
C HIS A 4 0.34 -69.03 -28.86
N LEU A 5 -0.42 -68.13 -28.24
CA LEU A 5 -0.63 -66.76 -28.70
C LEU A 5 0.38 -65.86 -27.97
N LEU A 6 1.25 -65.18 -28.72
CA LEU A 6 2.10 -64.09 -28.20
C LEU A 6 1.24 -62.82 -28.11
N THR A 7 1.04 -62.28 -26.91
CA THR A 7 0.35 -61.01 -26.70
C THR A 7 1.37 -59.92 -26.39
N THR A 8 1.59 -59.01 -27.34
CA THR A 8 2.45 -57.83 -27.16
C THR A 8 1.69 -56.76 -26.39
N ILE A 9 2.15 -56.41 -25.18
CA ILE A 9 1.59 -55.31 -24.38
C ILE A 9 2.33 -54.02 -24.76
N ILE A 10 1.62 -53.09 -25.40
CA ILE A 10 2.10 -51.72 -25.65
C ILE A 10 1.74 -50.88 -24.43
N LEU A 11 2.75 -50.50 -23.64
CA LEU A 11 2.59 -49.61 -22.50
C LEU A 11 2.62 -48.15 -22.99
N SER A 12 1.45 -47.55 -23.19
CA SER A 12 1.30 -46.12 -23.50
C SER A 12 1.48 -45.27 -22.25
N ILE A 13 2.66 -44.66 -22.09
CA ILE A 13 2.93 -43.63 -21.08
C ILE A 13 2.22 -42.34 -21.51
N GLY A 14 1.10 -42.01 -20.85
CA GLY A 14 0.42 -40.74 -21.04
C GLY A 14 1.20 -39.61 -20.37
N PHE A 15 1.84 -38.75 -21.17
CA PHE A 15 2.42 -37.49 -20.69
C PHE A 15 1.28 -36.55 -20.28
N ARG A 16 1.03 -36.38 -18.97
CA ARG A 16 0.20 -35.28 -18.49
C ARG A 16 1.05 -34.02 -18.50
N ALA A 17 0.80 -33.14 -19.48
CA ALA A 17 1.32 -31.78 -19.44
C ALA A 17 0.67 -31.07 -18.25
N VAL A 18 1.45 -30.82 -17.19
CA VAL A 18 1.06 -29.91 -16.11
C VAL A 18 1.36 -28.51 -16.62
N THR A 19 0.32 -27.75 -16.95
CA THR A 19 0.45 -26.32 -17.25
C THR A 19 0.70 -25.60 -15.94
N VAL A 20 1.93 -25.12 -15.72
CA VAL A 20 2.23 -24.17 -14.63
C VAL A 20 1.66 -22.82 -15.04
N VAL A 21 0.57 -22.38 -14.41
CA VAL A 21 0.05 -21.02 -14.57
C VAL A 21 0.83 -20.13 -13.61
N ALA A 22 1.48 -19.09 -14.11
CA ALA A 22 2.11 -18.09 -13.25
C ALA A 22 1.02 -17.31 -12.51
N GLN A 23 1.16 -17.13 -11.19
CA GLN A 23 0.27 -16.29 -10.39
C GLN A 23 0.50 -14.84 -10.78
N SER A 24 -0.46 -14.23 -11.48
CA SER A 24 -0.36 -12.88 -12.02
C SER A 24 -1.51 -12.01 -11.55
N ALA A 25 -1.20 -10.74 -11.30
CA ALA A 25 -2.18 -9.73 -11.01
C ALA A 25 -3.17 -9.53 -12.16
N THR A 26 -4.40 -9.14 -11.82
CA THR A 26 -5.43 -8.71 -12.76
C THR A 26 -6.07 -7.42 -12.26
N ALA A 27 -6.67 -6.65 -13.17
CA ALA A 27 -7.41 -5.46 -12.79
C ALA A 27 -8.76 -5.83 -12.15
N TYR A 28 -9.11 -5.20 -11.04
CA TYR A 28 -10.42 -5.28 -10.40
C TYR A 28 -10.74 -3.97 -9.69
N CYS A 29 -12.00 -3.79 -9.28
CA CYS A 29 -12.40 -2.64 -8.46
C CYS A 29 -13.03 -3.13 -7.17
N ASP A 30 -12.57 -2.61 -6.04
CA ASP A 30 -13.18 -2.86 -4.74
C ASP A 30 -14.54 -2.15 -4.70
N SER A 31 -15.60 -2.90 -4.44
CA SER A 31 -16.97 -2.39 -4.46
C SER A 31 -17.29 -1.46 -3.28
N THR A 32 -16.50 -1.51 -2.21
CA THR A 32 -16.73 -0.72 -0.99
C THR A 32 -16.15 0.67 -1.15
N SER A 33 -14.91 0.77 -1.64
CA SER A 33 -14.21 2.04 -1.84
C SER A 33 -14.42 2.64 -3.22
N GLY A 34 -14.76 1.82 -4.22
CA GLY A 34 -14.80 2.22 -5.62
C GLY A 34 -13.41 2.38 -6.25
N ILE A 35 -12.34 2.00 -5.55
CA ILE A 35 -10.97 2.09 -6.05
C ILE A 35 -10.69 0.88 -6.95
N CYS A 36 -10.14 1.14 -8.13
CA CYS A 36 -9.69 0.09 -9.04
C CYS A 36 -8.19 -0.14 -8.89
N TYR A 37 -7.81 -1.41 -8.66
CA TYR A 37 -6.46 -1.89 -8.43
C TYR A 37 -6.03 -2.85 -9.53
N ALA A 38 -4.73 -3.00 -9.71
CA ALA A 38 -4.14 -4.22 -10.24
C ALA A 38 -3.66 -5.07 -9.06
N GLY A 39 -4.12 -6.31 -8.97
CA GLY A 39 -3.80 -7.14 -7.81
C GLY A 39 -4.21 -8.59 -7.94
N TYR A 40 -4.06 -9.32 -6.84
CA TYR A 40 -4.23 -10.77 -6.77
C TYR A 40 -4.84 -11.15 -5.43
N THR A 41 -5.73 -12.14 -5.46
CA THR A 41 -6.26 -12.82 -4.27
C THR A 41 -5.75 -14.25 -4.26
N ASP A 42 -5.02 -14.63 -3.21
CA ASP A 42 -4.63 -16.01 -2.97
C ASP A 42 -5.85 -16.80 -2.48
N PRO A 43 -6.33 -17.81 -3.23
CA PRO A 43 -7.50 -18.59 -2.82
C PRO A 43 -7.21 -19.57 -1.66
N THR A 44 -5.94 -19.81 -1.34
CA THR A 44 -5.50 -20.70 -0.25
C THR A 44 -5.34 -19.90 1.03
N LEU A 45 -4.64 -18.77 0.95
CA LEU A 45 -4.37 -17.91 2.11
C LEU A 45 -5.49 -16.88 2.38
N ASN A 46 -6.41 -16.69 1.43
CA ASN A 46 -7.44 -15.64 1.46
C ASN A 46 -6.84 -14.24 1.68
N ILE A 47 -5.63 -14.02 1.16
CA ILE A 47 -4.95 -12.72 1.19
C ILE A 47 -5.15 -12.05 -0.17
N THR A 48 -5.67 -10.83 -0.15
CA THR A 48 -5.76 -9.97 -1.34
C THR A 48 -4.77 -8.83 -1.23
N VAL A 49 -4.02 -8.60 -2.29
CA VAL A 49 -3.13 -7.43 -2.43
C VAL A 49 -3.48 -6.72 -3.73
N GLY A 50 -3.78 -5.42 -3.65
CA GLY A 50 -4.05 -4.58 -4.80
C GLY A 50 -3.23 -3.29 -4.75
N LEU A 51 -2.66 -2.87 -5.87
CA LEU A 51 -1.93 -1.61 -6.01
C LEU A 51 -2.54 -0.77 -7.14
N VAL A 52 -2.57 0.54 -6.92
CA VAL A 52 -2.84 1.53 -7.96
C VAL A 52 -1.91 2.72 -7.81
N LEU A 53 -1.35 3.19 -8.92
CA LEU A 53 -0.41 4.28 -9.02
C LEU A 53 -1.05 5.50 -9.71
N PRO A 54 -0.53 6.71 -9.45
CA PRO A 54 -0.81 7.89 -10.25
C PRO A 54 -0.50 7.64 -11.73
N PRO A 55 -1.09 8.41 -12.67
CA PRO A 55 -0.69 8.37 -14.07
C PRO A 55 0.83 8.57 -14.22
N LEU A 56 1.43 7.86 -15.18
CA LEU A 56 2.82 8.11 -15.56
C LEU A 56 2.98 9.56 -16.04
N SER A 57 4.05 10.21 -15.57
CA SER A 57 4.44 11.52 -16.04
C SER A 57 4.94 11.46 -17.48
N THR A 58 4.69 12.51 -18.26
CA THR A 58 5.18 12.64 -19.64
C THR A 58 6.39 13.57 -19.72
N GLY A 59 7.32 13.29 -20.64
CA GLY A 59 8.47 14.15 -20.89
C GLY A 59 9.54 14.03 -19.81
N THR A 60 10.01 15.16 -19.27
CA THR A 60 11.08 15.20 -18.26
C THR A 60 10.59 15.28 -16.82
N THR A 61 9.27 15.35 -16.60
CA THR A 61 8.71 15.40 -15.24
C THR A 61 8.88 14.04 -14.58
N PRO A 62 9.45 13.95 -13.36
CA PRO A 62 9.55 12.69 -12.64
C PRO A 62 8.16 12.09 -12.36
N ASN A 63 8.09 10.76 -12.28
CA ASN A 63 6.88 10.09 -11.78
C ASN A 63 6.64 10.43 -10.31
N ALA A 64 5.38 10.41 -9.90
CA ALA A 64 5.01 10.52 -8.50
C ALA A 64 5.60 9.36 -7.68
N THR A 65 5.99 9.63 -6.44
CA THR A 65 6.65 8.66 -5.56
C THR A 65 5.67 7.97 -4.60
N GLU A 66 4.43 7.80 -5.04
CA GLU A 66 3.34 7.29 -4.21
C GLU A 66 2.46 6.27 -4.93
N PHE A 67 1.71 5.52 -4.14
CA PHE A 67 0.65 4.62 -4.60
C PHE A 67 -0.46 4.53 -3.55
N VAL A 68 -1.60 4.00 -3.96
CA VAL A 68 -2.64 3.50 -3.06
C VAL A 68 -2.62 1.98 -3.14
N ALA A 69 -2.70 1.31 -2.00
CA ALA A 69 -2.74 -0.13 -1.94
C ALA A 69 -3.80 -0.62 -0.96
N GLU A 70 -4.23 -1.85 -1.18
CA GLU A 70 -4.98 -2.61 -0.20
C GLU A 70 -4.28 -3.93 0.14
N LEU A 71 -4.37 -4.28 1.42
CA LEU A 71 -3.98 -5.57 1.96
C LEU A 71 -5.17 -6.10 2.78
N ILE A 72 -5.79 -7.17 2.31
CA ILE A 72 -6.92 -7.84 2.96
C ILE A 72 -6.46 -9.22 3.38
N ALA A 73 -6.74 -9.62 4.62
CA ALA A 73 -6.40 -10.94 5.13
C ALA A 73 -7.44 -11.43 6.14
N PRO A 74 -7.50 -12.75 6.43
CA PRO A 74 -8.25 -13.28 7.55
C PRO A 74 -7.92 -12.56 8.87
N ALA A 75 -8.94 -12.12 9.60
CA ALA A 75 -8.77 -11.48 10.91
C ALA A 75 -8.28 -12.45 11.99
N SER A 76 -8.28 -13.76 11.70
CA SER A 76 -7.78 -14.81 12.60
C SER A 76 -6.25 -14.93 12.60
N TYR A 77 -5.56 -14.39 11.59
CA TYR A 77 -4.11 -14.43 11.55
C TYR A 77 -3.49 -13.59 12.67
N GLY A 78 -2.39 -14.09 13.23
CA GLY A 78 -1.64 -13.37 14.26
C GLY A 78 -1.07 -12.06 13.73
N TRP A 79 -0.56 -12.06 12.49
CA TRP A 79 -0.21 -10.87 11.72
C TRP A 79 -0.09 -11.19 10.23
N THR A 80 -0.15 -10.16 9.38
CA THR A 80 0.05 -10.26 7.93
C THR A 80 1.09 -9.25 7.47
N GLY A 81 1.93 -9.62 6.50
CA GLY A 81 2.95 -8.76 5.93
C GLY A 81 2.86 -8.64 4.41
N LEU A 82 3.34 -7.53 3.89
CA LEU A 82 3.45 -7.22 2.46
C LEU A 82 4.87 -6.74 2.17
N SER A 83 5.47 -7.26 1.11
CA SER A 83 6.68 -6.70 0.49
C SER A 83 6.34 -6.20 -0.90
N VAL A 84 6.47 -4.89 -1.11
CA VAL A 84 6.21 -4.29 -2.44
C VAL A 84 7.40 -4.45 -3.39
N GLY A 85 8.58 -4.79 -2.89
CA GLY A 85 9.74 -5.12 -3.73
C GLY A 85 9.93 -6.62 -3.96
N GLY A 86 9.13 -7.48 -3.34
CA GLY A 86 9.12 -8.93 -3.55
C GLY A 86 10.13 -9.74 -2.74
N THR A 87 11.06 -9.09 -2.06
CA THR A 87 12.04 -9.70 -1.14
C THR A 87 11.78 -9.28 0.31
N MET A 88 12.28 -10.05 1.28
CA MET A 88 12.27 -9.60 2.69
C MET A 88 13.36 -8.55 2.94
N ALA A 89 14.60 -8.90 2.61
CA ALA A 89 15.74 -8.00 2.74
C ALA A 89 15.68 -6.90 1.66
N ASP A 90 16.10 -5.69 2.05
CA ASP A 90 16.27 -4.53 1.18
C ASP A 90 14.99 -4.13 0.42
N SER A 91 13.84 -4.45 1.00
CA SER A 91 12.52 -4.13 0.45
C SER A 91 11.71 -3.25 1.40
N LEU A 92 10.85 -2.41 0.84
CA LEU A 92 9.82 -1.74 1.62
C LEU A 92 8.76 -2.78 2.03
N LEU A 93 8.66 -3.00 3.34
CA LEU A 93 7.73 -3.94 3.94
C LEU A 93 6.61 -3.19 4.65
N PHE A 94 5.46 -3.84 4.79
CA PHE A 94 4.37 -3.41 5.66
C PHE A 94 3.92 -4.59 6.51
N THR A 95 3.48 -4.31 7.72
CA THR A 95 2.89 -5.31 8.62
C THR A 95 1.55 -4.80 9.13
N MET A 96 0.59 -5.70 9.27
CA MET A 96 -0.71 -5.39 9.86
C MET A 96 -1.21 -6.50 10.79
N TRP A 97 -1.99 -6.10 11.80
CA TRP A 97 -2.78 -7.00 12.65
C TRP A 97 -3.94 -6.22 13.28
N PRO A 98 -5.01 -6.90 13.71
CA PRO A 98 -6.12 -6.25 14.40
C PRO A 98 -5.83 -6.07 15.89
N TYR A 99 -6.21 -4.92 16.46
CA TYR A 99 -6.20 -4.70 17.90
C TYR A 99 -7.35 -3.78 18.32
N ASN A 100 -8.20 -4.21 19.26
CA ASN A 100 -9.37 -3.47 19.74
C ASN A 100 -10.30 -2.93 18.64
N GLY A 101 -10.44 -3.66 17.53
CA GLY A 101 -11.28 -3.27 16.40
C GLY A 101 -10.61 -2.29 15.43
N GLU A 102 -9.36 -1.93 15.67
CA GLU A 102 -8.54 -1.07 14.80
C GLU A 102 -7.49 -1.89 14.04
N VAL A 103 -7.06 -1.35 12.90
CA VAL A 103 -5.96 -1.89 12.11
C VAL A 103 -4.66 -1.27 12.62
N ILE A 104 -3.80 -2.07 13.22
CA ILE A 104 -2.43 -1.65 13.53
C ILE A 104 -1.59 -1.93 12.30
N PHE A 105 -1.04 -0.88 11.69
CA PHE A 105 -0.37 -0.95 10.40
C PHE A 105 0.84 -0.03 10.36
N GLY A 106 1.95 -0.48 9.76
CA GLY A 106 3.09 0.40 9.55
C GLY A 106 4.17 -0.15 8.63
N PRO A 107 5.02 0.75 8.10
CA PRO A 107 6.16 0.38 7.26
C PRO A 107 7.29 -0.22 8.09
N ARG A 108 7.94 -1.24 7.53
CA ARG A 108 9.07 -1.95 8.10
C ARG A 108 10.19 -2.09 7.06
N TRP A 109 11.41 -2.32 7.53
CA TRP A 109 12.56 -2.61 6.67
C TRP A 109 13.62 -3.42 7.42
N THR A 110 14.39 -4.20 6.68
CA THR A 110 15.55 -4.96 7.16
C THR A 110 16.55 -5.18 6.04
N SER A 111 17.85 -5.28 6.38
CA SER A 111 18.92 -5.60 5.42
C SER A 111 19.16 -7.11 5.27
N GLY A 112 18.37 -7.95 5.94
CA GLY A 112 18.55 -9.40 5.95
C GLY A 112 17.36 -10.16 6.51
N TYR A 113 17.50 -11.48 6.66
CA TYR A 113 16.47 -12.36 7.23
C TYR A 113 16.48 -12.31 8.76
N VAL A 114 16.13 -11.14 9.30
CA VAL A 114 16.01 -10.83 10.72
C VAL A 114 14.81 -9.92 10.95
N GLN A 115 14.35 -9.81 12.20
CA GLN A 115 13.22 -8.98 12.61
C GLN A 115 13.24 -7.60 11.92
N PRO A 116 12.26 -7.32 11.04
CA PRO A 116 12.12 -6.00 10.45
C PRO A 116 11.77 -4.93 11.49
N LEU A 117 12.46 -3.80 11.43
CA LEU A 117 12.26 -2.66 12.32
C LEU A 117 11.40 -1.59 11.64
N PRO A 118 10.76 -0.68 12.40
CA PRO A 118 10.03 0.45 11.84
C PRO A 118 10.88 1.24 10.84
N TYR A 119 10.30 1.53 9.68
CA TYR A 119 11.00 2.22 8.60
C TYR A 119 10.52 3.66 8.45
N SER A 120 11.43 4.61 8.60
CA SER A 120 11.14 6.03 8.38
C SER A 120 11.27 6.42 6.91
N GLY A 121 10.55 7.45 6.49
CA GLY A 121 10.55 7.93 5.11
C GLY A 121 9.18 7.82 4.44
N PRO A 122 8.55 6.62 4.40
CA PRO A 122 7.17 6.47 3.96
C PRO A 122 6.20 7.29 4.82
N ILE A 123 5.24 7.94 4.18
CA ILE A 123 4.11 8.61 4.84
C ILE A 123 2.86 7.83 4.51
N ILE A 124 2.24 7.25 5.54
CA ILE A 124 1.06 6.41 5.41
C ILE A 124 -0.19 7.20 5.81
N THR A 125 -1.18 7.19 4.94
CA THR A 125 -2.53 7.70 5.25
C THR A 125 -3.53 6.56 5.04
N MET A 126 -4.17 6.11 6.11
CA MET A 126 -5.24 5.11 6.01
C MET A 126 -6.46 5.73 5.32
N LEU A 127 -7.05 4.99 4.39
CA LEU A 127 -8.23 5.39 3.64
C LEU A 127 -9.52 4.93 4.36
N PRO A 128 -10.68 5.58 4.09
CA PRO A 128 -11.90 5.38 4.86
C PRO A 128 -12.49 3.96 4.85
N ASP A 129 -12.14 3.13 3.87
CA ASP A 129 -12.59 1.74 3.75
C ASP A 129 -11.71 0.74 4.51
N THR A 130 -10.69 1.23 5.23
CA THR A 130 -9.92 0.44 6.21
C THR A 130 -10.84 -0.10 7.28
N MET A 131 -10.70 -1.39 7.63
CA MET A 131 -11.64 -2.02 8.55
C MET A 131 -11.11 -3.30 9.22
N VAL A 132 -11.76 -3.65 10.33
CA VAL A 132 -11.70 -4.98 10.97
C VAL A 132 -13.12 -5.48 11.18
N ASN A 133 -13.42 -6.72 10.76
CA ASN A 133 -14.65 -7.41 11.16
C ASN A 133 -14.33 -8.83 11.65
N SER A 134 -15.36 -9.64 11.90
CA SER A 134 -15.22 -11.01 12.41
C SER A 134 -14.53 -11.99 11.45
N THR A 135 -14.31 -11.62 10.19
CA THR A 135 -13.74 -12.48 9.15
C THR A 135 -12.44 -11.93 8.58
N HIS A 136 -12.35 -10.63 8.34
CA HIS A 136 -11.25 -10.01 7.63
C HIS A 136 -10.80 -8.71 8.29
N ILE A 137 -9.52 -8.44 8.13
CA ILE A 137 -8.88 -7.15 8.32
C ILE A 137 -8.52 -6.60 6.94
N LYS A 138 -8.73 -5.31 6.73
CA LYS A 138 -8.35 -4.58 5.51
C LYS A 138 -7.56 -3.33 5.89
N ALA A 139 -6.31 -3.27 5.46
CA ALA A 139 -5.57 -2.03 5.37
C ALA A 139 -5.74 -1.44 3.96
N SER A 140 -6.47 -0.33 3.84
CA SER A 140 -6.53 0.47 2.61
C SER A 140 -5.75 1.76 2.85
N PHE A 141 -4.71 2.04 2.08
CA PHE A 141 -3.79 3.11 2.43
C PHE A 141 -3.17 3.80 1.23
N ARG A 142 -2.96 5.11 1.35
CA ARG A 142 -2.05 5.88 0.51
C ARG A 142 -0.66 5.82 1.13
N CYS A 143 0.33 5.49 0.31
CA CYS A 143 1.73 5.44 0.68
C CYS A 143 2.49 6.48 -0.13
N GLN A 144 2.89 7.59 0.49
CA GLN A 144 3.74 8.60 -0.13
C GLN A 144 5.21 8.32 0.20
N ASN A 145 6.10 8.61 -0.75
CA ASN A 145 7.53 8.31 -0.66
C ASN A 145 7.81 6.80 -0.55
N CYS A 146 7.13 6.00 -1.37
CA CYS A 146 7.10 4.54 -1.30
C CYS A 146 7.50 3.82 -2.60
N THR A 147 7.74 4.54 -3.70
CA THR A 147 8.22 3.92 -4.95
C THR A 147 9.72 3.65 -4.94
N THR A 148 10.45 4.23 -3.98
CA THR A 148 11.88 4.05 -3.75
C THR A 148 12.14 3.94 -2.27
N TRP A 149 13.08 3.09 -1.88
CA TRP A 149 13.48 2.89 -0.49
C TRP A 149 14.97 2.56 -0.42
N ASN A 150 15.49 2.38 0.78
CA ASN A 150 16.89 1.99 0.96
C ASN A 150 17.14 0.60 0.37
N GLY A 151 17.99 0.51 -0.65
CA GLY A 151 18.36 -0.76 -1.28
C GLY A 151 17.42 -1.23 -2.40
N GLY A 152 16.34 -0.51 -2.72
CA GLY A 152 15.45 -0.93 -3.81
C GLY A 152 14.42 0.11 -4.26
N ALA A 153 13.68 -0.25 -5.30
CA ALA A 153 12.63 0.55 -5.88
C ALA A 153 11.57 -0.35 -6.52
N LEU A 154 10.33 0.14 -6.57
CA LEU A 154 9.24 -0.51 -7.27
C LEU A 154 9.57 -0.60 -8.77
N GLY A 155 9.35 -1.77 -9.37
CA GLY A 155 9.69 -2.06 -10.76
C GLY A 155 11.19 -1.95 -11.07
N SER A 156 12.07 -2.08 -10.06
CA SER A 156 13.49 -1.73 -10.19
C SER A 156 13.73 -0.30 -10.71
N GLY A 157 12.81 0.62 -10.41
CA GLY A 157 12.83 2.01 -10.88
C GLY A 157 12.02 2.25 -12.16
N ASP A 158 11.55 1.20 -12.84
CA ASP A 158 10.64 1.30 -13.97
C ASP A 158 9.20 1.06 -13.53
N LEU A 159 8.44 2.15 -13.33
CA LEU A 159 7.03 2.07 -12.93
C LEU A 159 6.11 1.56 -14.04
N SER A 160 6.61 1.27 -15.24
CA SER A 160 5.85 0.55 -16.29
C SER A 160 6.27 -0.91 -16.44
N GLY A 161 7.25 -1.35 -15.64
CA GLY A 161 7.86 -2.66 -15.73
C GLY A 161 7.20 -3.72 -14.86
N PHE A 162 7.91 -4.83 -14.71
CA PHE A 162 7.50 -5.96 -13.86
C PHE A 162 7.91 -5.73 -12.40
N GLN A 163 7.02 -6.08 -11.47
CA GLN A 163 7.29 -6.17 -10.04
C GLN A 163 6.87 -7.54 -9.51
N LEU A 164 7.73 -8.17 -8.72
CA LEU A 164 7.33 -9.30 -7.89
C LEU A 164 6.78 -8.77 -6.57
N ILE A 165 5.56 -9.12 -6.20
CA ILE A 165 4.99 -8.77 -4.89
C ILE A 165 5.01 -10.03 -4.02
N ALA A 166 5.42 -9.89 -2.76
CA ALA A 166 5.36 -10.95 -1.77
C ALA A 166 4.40 -10.58 -0.64
N TYR A 167 3.73 -11.58 -0.09
CA TYR A 167 2.88 -11.44 1.08
C TYR A 167 3.06 -12.65 1.98
N VAL A 168 2.92 -12.41 3.27
CA VAL A 168 3.23 -13.37 4.32
C VAL A 168 2.19 -13.29 5.43
N ALA A 169 2.06 -14.33 6.22
CA ALA A 169 1.27 -14.30 7.44
C ALA A 169 1.86 -15.23 8.51
N SER A 170 1.52 -14.94 9.76
CA SER A 170 1.58 -15.89 10.87
C SER A 170 0.16 -16.38 11.14
N ASP A 171 -0.06 -17.69 11.02
CA ASP A 171 -1.41 -18.25 11.06
C ASP A 171 -2.13 -18.05 12.40
N ASP A 172 -1.44 -18.24 13.52
CA ASP A 172 -2.00 -18.23 14.87
C ASP A 172 -1.15 -17.49 15.90
N THR A 173 0.13 -17.24 15.60
CA THR A 173 1.05 -16.64 16.56
C THR A 173 1.01 -15.11 16.46
N PRO A 174 0.52 -14.40 17.49
CA PRO A 174 0.38 -12.95 17.45
C PRO A 174 1.72 -12.25 17.61
N VAL A 175 1.72 -10.94 17.37
CA VAL A 175 2.84 -10.07 17.73
C VAL A 175 2.99 -9.97 19.26
N ASP A 176 4.18 -9.61 19.74
CA ASP A 176 4.49 -9.54 21.18
C ASP A 176 3.66 -8.48 21.95
N ASP A 177 3.46 -7.29 21.36
CA ASP A 177 2.65 -6.18 21.87
C ASP A 177 1.69 -5.69 20.78
N PRO A 178 0.45 -6.19 20.73
CA PRO A 178 -0.49 -5.86 19.66
C PRO A 178 -0.95 -4.40 19.68
N SER A 179 -0.70 -3.64 20.75
CA SER A 179 -1.02 -2.21 20.80
C SER A 179 0.01 -1.32 20.12
N ASN A 180 1.19 -1.86 19.81
CA ASN A 180 2.34 -1.09 19.37
C ASN A 180 2.74 -1.48 17.95
N VAL A 181 2.58 -0.56 17.01
CA VAL A 181 2.98 -0.74 15.60
C VAL A 181 4.46 -1.12 15.43
N ALA A 182 5.31 -0.86 16.43
CA ALA A 182 6.72 -1.22 16.45
C ALA A 182 7.02 -2.58 17.11
N SER A 183 6.00 -3.35 17.52
CA SER A 183 6.15 -4.67 18.16
C SER A 183 7.08 -5.61 17.39
N ASN A 184 7.78 -6.45 18.14
CA ASN A 184 8.42 -7.64 17.60
C ASN A 184 7.38 -8.73 17.34
N PHE A 185 7.78 -9.73 16.56
CA PHE A 185 6.95 -10.86 16.19
C PHE A 185 7.82 -12.03 15.70
N THR A 186 7.29 -13.24 15.75
CA THR A 186 7.97 -14.42 15.22
C THR A 186 7.98 -14.41 13.69
N GLU A 187 8.83 -15.26 13.11
CA GLU A 187 8.85 -15.50 11.66
C GLU A 187 7.47 -15.95 11.15
N HIS A 188 7.13 -15.54 9.93
CA HIS A 188 5.91 -15.97 9.24
C HIS A 188 5.99 -17.45 8.87
N ASP A 189 4.87 -18.15 8.92
CA ASP A 189 4.75 -19.56 8.54
C ASP A 189 3.97 -19.77 7.23
N GLN A 190 3.33 -18.72 6.73
CA GLN A 190 2.72 -18.65 5.40
C GLN A 190 3.44 -17.60 4.56
N MET A 191 3.72 -17.93 3.29
CA MET A 191 4.26 -16.98 2.32
C MET A 191 3.86 -17.37 0.90
N ASN A 192 3.65 -16.38 0.04
CA ASN A 192 3.51 -16.59 -1.39
C ASN A 192 3.81 -15.28 -2.15
N PHE A 193 3.82 -15.37 -3.48
CA PHE A 193 4.22 -14.30 -4.38
C PHE A 193 3.27 -14.23 -5.58
N PHE A 194 3.17 -13.05 -6.18
CA PHE A 194 2.57 -12.90 -7.51
C PHE A 194 3.34 -11.87 -8.34
N GLY A 195 3.25 -12.04 -9.66
CA GLY A 195 3.78 -11.06 -10.62
C GLY A 195 2.79 -9.93 -10.85
N LEU A 196 3.25 -8.69 -10.78
CA LEU A 196 2.51 -7.48 -11.09
C LEU A 196 3.14 -6.78 -12.29
N ASP A 197 2.36 -6.58 -13.34
CA ASP A 197 2.70 -5.66 -14.42
C ASP A 197 2.28 -4.24 -13.98
N LEU A 198 3.26 -3.37 -13.74
CA LEU A 198 2.97 -2.02 -13.25
C LEU A 198 2.30 -1.15 -14.33
N SER A 199 2.44 -1.49 -15.63
CA SER A 199 1.80 -0.73 -16.71
C SER A 199 0.26 -0.73 -16.61
N ILE A 200 -0.33 -1.78 -16.03
CA ILE A 200 -1.78 -1.88 -15.79
C ILE A 200 -2.21 -1.33 -14.42
N SER A 201 -1.25 -0.84 -13.63
CA SER A 201 -1.49 -0.37 -12.26
C SER A 201 -1.70 1.15 -12.20
N HIS A 202 -1.67 1.87 -13.32
CA HIS A 202 -1.86 3.33 -13.35
C HIS A 202 -3.33 3.72 -13.59
N SER A 203 -3.81 4.73 -12.87
CA SER A 203 -5.18 5.23 -13.03
C SER A 203 -5.25 6.74 -13.19
N THR A 204 -5.98 7.22 -14.20
CA THR A 204 -6.34 8.64 -14.35
C THR A 204 -7.29 9.15 -13.26
N ASN A 205 -7.98 8.24 -12.56
CA ASN A 205 -8.86 8.56 -11.45
C ASN A 205 -8.12 8.60 -10.10
N TYR A 206 -6.80 8.37 -10.06
CA TYR A 206 -6.04 8.23 -8.82
C TYR A 206 -6.29 9.35 -7.80
N SER A 207 -6.35 10.61 -8.25
CA SER A 207 -6.63 11.78 -7.38
C SER A 207 -8.00 11.71 -6.70
N THR A 208 -8.99 11.10 -7.34
CA THR A 208 -10.32 10.89 -6.76
C THR A 208 -10.31 9.87 -5.63
N TYR A 209 -9.44 8.86 -5.72
CA TYR A 209 -9.32 7.80 -4.71
C TYR A 209 -8.73 8.31 -3.38
N ILE A 210 -7.80 9.27 -3.47
CA ILE A 210 -7.16 9.87 -2.29
C ILE A 210 -7.91 11.10 -1.74
N GLY A 211 -9.12 11.37 -2.25
CA GLY A 211 -9.99 12.43 -1.72
C GLY A 211 -9.48 13.85 -1.94
N THR A 212 -8.75 14.15 -3.02
CA THR A 212 -8.33 15.54 -3.32
C THR A 212 -9.49 16.40 -3.83
N THR A 213 -10.45 16.73 -2.97
CA THR A 213 -10.74 18.15 -2.74
C THR A 213 -9.63 18.64 -1.83
N GLY A 214 -8.77 19.53 -2.33
CA GLY A 214 -7.59 19.98 -1.59
C GLY A 214 -7.92 20.47 -0.19
N THR A 215 -7.39 19.77 0.81
CA THR A 215 -7.00 20.35 2.09
C THR A 215 -5.76 19.59 2.56
N SER A 216 -4.59 20.00 2.08
CA SER A 216 -3.49 20.24 3.05
C SER A 216 -4.15 21.01 4.20
N PRO A 217 -3.94 20.71 5.49
CA PRO A 217 -4.59 21.47 6.56
C PRO A 217 -4.38 22.94 6.21
N SER A 218 -5.47 23.61 5.83
CA SER A 218 -5.38 25.00 5.43
C SER A 218 -4.74 25.64 6.64
N GLU A 219 -3.60 26.31 6.44
CA GLU A 219 -3.23 27.30 7.45
C GLU A 219 -4.50 28.10 7.71
N PRO A 220 -4.86 28.30 8.98
CA PRO A 220 -6.13 28.92 9.27
C PRO A 220 -6.18 30.23 8.47
N THR A 221 -7.34 30.51 7.86
CA THR A 221 -7.47 31.65 6.96
C THR A 221 -8.24 32.73 7.70
N GLN A 222 -7.75 33.97 7.65
CA GLN A 222 -8.44 35.11 8.24
C GLN A 222 -9.50 35.66 7.29
N THR A 223 -10.67 35.99 7.85
CA THR A 223 -11.76 36.65 7.12
C THR A 223 -11.33 38.02 6.62
N GLU A 224 -12.01 38.54 5.59
CA GLU A 224 -11.89 39.95 5.19
C GLU A 224 -12.10 40.83 6.44
N TYR A 225 -11.26 41.86 6.60
CA TYR A 225 -11.14 42.72 7.78
C TYR A 225 -10.58 42.04 9.06
N GLY A 226 -10.20 40.76 9.01
CA GLY A 226 -9.53 40.05 10.10
C GLY A 226 -8.07 40.49 10.30
N GLN A 227 -7.55 40.35 11.52
CA GLN A 227 -6.14 40.63 11.81
C GLN A 227 -5.27 39.52 11.24
N CYS A 228 -4.35 39.84 10.34
CA CYS A 228 -3.47 38.88 9.67
C CYS A 228 -1.99 39.05 10.02
N GLY A 229 -1.67 40.03 10.88
CA GLY A 229 -0.29 40.30 11.29
C GLY A 229 -0.20 41.37 12.37
N GLY A 230 1.03 41.61 12.82
CA GLY A 230 1.35 42.54 13.90
C GLY A 230 2.16 41.90 15.02
N THR A 231 2.91 42.73 15.74
CA THR A 231 3.74 42.29 16.87
C THR A 231 2.88 41.60 17.93
N GLY A 232 3.18 40.33 18.20
CA GLY A 232 2.45 39.52 19.19
C GLY A 232 1.24 38.76 18.63
N TRP A 233 0.95 38.86 17.34
CA TRP A 233 -0.10 38.06 16.69
C TRP A 233 0.31 36.59 16.60
N THR A 234 -0.54 35.70 17.12
CA THR A 234 -0.37 34.23 17.06
C THR A 234 -1.46 33.54 16.25
N GLY A 235 -2.36 34.33 15.67
CA GLY A 235 -3.43 33.86 14.82
C GLY A 235 -2.98 33.72 13.36
N PRO A 236 -3.94 33.54 12.45
CA PRO A 236 -3.62 33.19 11.09
C PRO A 236 -3.10 34.38 10.28
N THR A 237 -2.18 34.12 9.36
CA THR A 237 -1.49 35.14 8.55
C THR A 237 -1.94 35.16 7.08
N VAL A 238 -2.64 34.12 6.64
CA VAL A 238 -3.19 33.98 5.30
C VAL A 238 -4.61 34.55 5.27
N CYS A 239 -4.91 35.45 4.32
CA CYS A 239 -6.22 36.06 4.15
C CYS A 239 -7.12 35.26 3.20
N VAL A 240 -8.44 35.42 3.33
CA VAL A 240 -9.42 34.82 2.40
C VAL A 240 -9.15 35.27 0.97
N THR A 241 -9.42 34.39 0.01
CA THR A 241 -9.21 34.66 -1.41
C THR A 241 -9.86 35.98 -1.84
N GLY A 242 -9.07 36.84 -2.49
CA GLY A 242 -9.51 38.18 -2.92
C GLY A 242 -9.09 39.32 -1.99
N THR A 243 -8.40 39.03 -0.89
CA THR A 243 -7.86 40.02 0.04
C THR A 243 -6.38 39.76 0.33
N ASP A 244 -5.63 40.82 0.58
CA ASP A 244 -4.21 40.79 0.91
C ASP A 244 -3.98 41.28 2.36
N CYS A 245 -3.00 40.68 3.04
CA CYS A 245 -2.62 41.12 4.38
C CYS A 245 -1.90 42.47 4.33
N THR A 246 -2.64 43.54 4.57
CA THR A 246 -2.17 44.92 4.44
C THR A 246 -1.75 45.47 5.80
N GLU A 247 -0.58 46.09 5.88
CA GLU A 247 -0.13 46.78 7.09
C GLU A 247 -0.95 48.06 7.32
N VAL A 248 -1.76 48.07 8.38
CA VAL A 248 -2.63 49.21 8.71
C VAL A 248 -1.98 50.11 9.77
N SER A 249 -1.30 49.51 10.76
CA SER A 249 -0.53 50.23 11.78
C SER A 249 0.74 49.46 12.15
N PRO A 250 1.73 49.41 11.25
CA PRO A 250 2.98 48.70 11.51
C PRO A 250 3.75 49.33 12.69
N PRO A 251 4.43 48.51 13.52
CA PRO A 251 4.59 47.05 13.41
C PRO A 251 3.49 46.24 14.15
N TYR A 252 2.43 46.88 14.63
CA TYR A 252 1.52 46.30 15.62
C TYR A 252 0.27 45.65 15.01
N TYR A 253 -0.11 46.03 13.79
CA TYR A 253 -1.38 45.59 13.22
C TYR A 253 -1.37 45.55 11.67
N SER A 254 -1.76 44.39 11.14
CA SER A 254 -2.06 44.16 9.72
C SER A 254 -3.43 43.52 9.58
N GLN A 255 -4.15 43.84 8.51
CA GLN A 255 -5.53 43.45 8.27
C GLN A 255 -5.73 42.91 6.85
N CYS A 256 -6.60 41.92 6.68
CA CYS A 256 -7.03 41.46 5.35
C CYS A 256 -7.91 42.51 4.68
N LEU A 257 -7.46 43.08 3.55
CA LEU A 257 -8.16 44.10 2.76
C LEU A 257 -8.19 43.76 1.27
#